data_AF-A0A850CC23-F1
#
_entry.id   AF-A0A850CC23-F1
#
_cell.length_a   1.000
_cell.length_b   1.000
_cell.length_c   1.000
_cell.angle_alpha   90.00
_cell.angle_beta   90.00
_cell.angle_gamma   90.00
#
_symmetry.space_group_name_H-M   'P 1'
#
loop_
_entity.id
_entity.type
_entity.pdbx_description
1 polymer ?
#
loop_
_entity_poly.entity_id
_entity_poly.type
_entity_poly.pdbx_seq_one_letter_code
_entity_poly.pdbx_strand_id
1 'polypeptide(L)'
;MDWVSDNLDLIGSLTLDHLRQSVIAIVAGFLLSLPLGWVAWRYRLLRGWVITVTGLLYTIPSLALLMILPVVAGYPATSETNLVIALTIY
;
A
#
# COMPACT_ATOMS: atom_id res chain seq x y z
N MET A 1 19.01 1.43 -31.40
CA MET A 1 18.45 1.95 -30.14
C MET A 1 17.73 0.77 -29.54
N ASP A 2 18.50 -0.18 -28.98
CA ASP A 2 18.06 -1.56 -28.78
C ASP A 2 18.04 -1.95 -27.30
N TRP A 3 18.17 -0.95 -26.40
CA TRP A 3 18.22 -1.17 -24.96
C TRP A 3 17.02 -1.99 -24.44
N VAL A 4 15.81 -1.71 -24.92
CA VAL A 4 14.61 -2.44 -24.47
C VAL A 4 14.71 -3.92 -24.84
N SER A 5 15.08 -4.23 -26.08
CA SER A 5 15.28 -5.62 -26.52
C SER A 5 16.41 -6.32 -25.77
N ASP A 6 17.49 -5.57 -25.46
CA ASP A 6 18.65 -6.10 -24.75
C ASP A 6 18.40 -6.33 -23.25
N ASN A 7 17.32 -5.75 -22.68
CA ASN A 7 17.02 -5.78 -21.25
C ASN A 7 15.65 -6.41 -20.93
N LEU A 8 15.07 -7.18 -21.86
CA LEU A 8 13.76 -7.83 -21.64
C LEU A 8 13.76 -8.73 -20.40
N ASP A 9 14.86 -9.43 -20.12
CA ASP A 9 14.98 -10.29 -18.94
C ASP A 9 14.93 -9.47 -17.64
N LEU A 10 15.64 -8.33 -17.59
CA LEU A 10 15.63 -7.41 -16.44
C LEU A 10 14.25 -6.78 -16.24
N ILE A 11 13.60 -6.34 -17.33
CA ILE A 11 12.24 -5.80 -17.27
C ILE A 11 11.28 -6.87 -16.76
N GLY A 12 11.41 -8.10 -17.25
CA GLY A 12 10.62 -9.25 -16.80
C GLY A 12 10.78 -9.52 -15.32
N SER A 13 12.02 -9.58 -14.81
CA SER A 13 12.28 -9.81 -13.39
C SER A 13 11.70 -8.69 -12.51
N LEU A 14 11.91 -7.43 -12.88
CA LEU A 14 11.36 -6.28 -12.14
C LEU A 14 9.84 -6.24 -12.19
N THR A 15 9.23 -6.65 -13.31
CA THR A 15 7.78 -6.75 -13.45
C THR A 15 7.22 -7.82 -12.51
N LEU A 16 7.88 -8.97 -12.39
CA LEU A 16 7.46 -10.02 -11.46
C LEU A 16 7.60 -9.58 -10.01
N ASP A 17 8.70 -8.88 -9.66
CA ASP A 17 8.87 -8.30 -8.33
C ASP A 17 7.77 -7.29 -8.00
N HIS A 18 7.48 -6.40 -8.94
CA HIS A 18 6.41 -5.41 -8.79
C HIS A 18 5.04 -6.08 -8.66
N LEU A 19 4.76 -7.12 -9.46
CA LEU A 19 3.50 -7.86 -9.39
C LEU A 19 3.36 -8.55 -8.03
N ARG A 20 4.41 -9.20 -7.54
CA ARG A 20 4.43 -9.84 -6.20
C ARG A 20 4.11 -8.83 -5.11
N GLN A 21 4.82 -7.70 -5.09
CA GLN A 21 4.64 -6.64 -4.09
C GLN A 21 3.23 -6.04 -4.15
N SER A 22 2.72 -5.79 -5.35
CA SER A 22 1.39 -5.21 -5.57
C SER A 22 0.28 -6.16 -5.13
N VAL A 23 0.38 -7.44 -5.50
CA VAL A 23 -0.62 -8.45 -5.10
C VAL A 23 -0.67 -8.59 -3.57
N ILE A 24 0.48 -8.60 -2.91
CA ILE A 24 0.54 -8.67 -1.44
C ILE A 24 -0.18 -7.46 -0.82
N ALA A 25 0.15 -6.24 -1.26
CA ALA A 25 -0.48 -5.02 -0.74
C ALA A 25 -1.99 -4.97 -1.01
N ILE A 26 -2.43 -5.34 -2.22
CA ILE A 26 -3.86 -5.37 -2.60
C ILE A 26 -4.62 -6.37 -1.74
N VAL A 27 -4.10 -7.59 -1.58
CA VAL A 27 -4.76 -8.63 -0.78
C VAL A 27 -4.84 -8.19 0.69
N ALA A 28 -3.76 -7.63 1.24
CA ALA A 28 -3.75 -7.11 2.61
C ALA A 28 -4.77 -5.98 2.78
N GLY A 29 -4.79 -4.99 1.88
CA GLY A 29 -5.72 -3.86 1.92
C GLY A 29 -7.17 -4.31 1.77
N PHE A 30 -7.45 -5.28 0.89
CA PHE A 30 -8.77 -5.88 0.73
C PHE A 30 -9.22 -6.58 2.01
N LEU A 31 -8.38 -7.44 2.58
CA LEU A 31 -8.70 -8.19 3.81
C LEU A 31 -8.88 -7.28 5.02
N LEU A 32 -8.20 -6.14 5.10
CA LEU A 32 -8.39 -5.13 6.14
C LEU A 32 -9.65 -4.28 5.89
N SER A 33 -9.95 -3.98 4.62
CA SER A 33 -11.09 -3.15 4.24
C SER A 33 -12.43 -3.85 4.49
N LEU A 34 -12.50 -5.17 4.33
CA LEU A 34 -13.70 -5.97 4.62
C LEU A 34 -14.23 -5.80 6.06
N PRO A 35 -13.44 -6.07 7.12
CA PRO A 35 -13.90 -5.89 8.50
C PRO A 35 -14.15 -4.42 8.83
N LEU A 36 -13.33 -3.48 8.33
CA LEU A 36 -13.56 -2.05 8.57
C LEU A 36 -14.89 -1.57 7.96
N GLY A 37 -15.18 -1.97 6.72
CA GLY A 37 -16.43 -1.69 6.04
C GLY A 37 -17.62 -2.35 6.75
N TRP A 38 -17.46 -3.59 7.19
CA TRP A 38 -18.48 -4.29 7.97
C TRP A 38 -18.76 -3.59 9.32
N VAL A 39 -17.73 -3.15 10.04
CA VAL A 39 -17.86 -2.39 11.30
C VAL A 39 -18.58 -1.07 11.08
N ALA A 40 -18.20 -0.33 10.03
CA ALA A 40 -18.85 0.93 9.67
C ALA A 40 -20.33 0.75 9.29
N TRP A 41 -20.67 -0.38 8.67
CA TRP A 41 -22.05 -0.74 8.36
C TRP A 41 -22.84 -1.19 9.59
N ARG A 42 -22.26 -2.05 10.43
CA ARG A 42 -22.94 -2.68 11.58
C ARG A 42 -23.16 -1.73 12.75
N TYR A 43 -22.23 -0.81 12.99
CA TYR A 43 -22.21 0.08 14.16
C TYR A 43 -22.32 1.55 13.76
N ARG A 44 -23.52 2.13 13.90
CA ARG A 44 -23.81 3.51 13.48
C ARG A 44 -22.89 4.56 14.14
N LEU A 45 -22.44 4.33 15.37
CA LEU A 45 -21.51 5.22 16.08
C LEU A 45 -20.09 5.21 15.51
N LEU A 46 -19.63 4.07 15.00
CA LEU A 46 -18.27 3.92 14.45
C LEU A 46 -18.19 4.35 12.99
N ARG A 47 -19.32 4.40 12.28
CA ARG A 47 -19.40 4.81 10.87
C ARG A 47 -18.71 6.16 10.61
N GLY A 48 -18.98 7.17 11.43
CA GLY A 48 -18.39 8.50 11.28
C GLY A 48 -16.87 8.48 11.43
N TRP A 49 -16.37 7.77 12.45
CA TRP A 49 -14.93 7.62 12.69
C TRP A 49 -14.21 6.90 11.55
N VAL A 50 -14.76 5.77 11.08
CA VAL A 50 -14.15 5.02 9.98
C VAL A 50 -14.05 5.90 8.73
N ILE A 51 -15.15 6.56 8.33
CA ILE A 51 -15.17 7.42 7.14
C ILE A 51 -14.17 8.58 7.27
N THR A 52 -14.11 9.24 8.43
CA THR A 52 -13.19 10.37 8.65
C THR A 52 -11.73 9.91 8.60
N VAL A 53 -11.38 8.81 9.27
CA VAL A 53 -10.00 8.30 9.30
C VAL A 53 -9.58 7.84 7.91
N THR A 54 -10.39 7.05 7.21
CA THR A 54 -10.06 6.59 5.85
C THR A 54 -10.01 7.76 4.86
N GLY A 55 -10.91 8.73 5.00
CA GLY A 55 -10.89 9.95 4.20
C GLY A 55 -9.62 10.76 4.42
N LEU A 56 -9.18 10.91 5.67
CA LEU A 56 -7.92 11.58 5.99
C LEU A 56 -6.71 10.83 5.42
N LEU A 57 -6.67 9.49 5.57
CA LEU A 57 -5.60 8.66 4.98
C LEU A 57 -5.52 8.86 3.46
N TYR A 58 -6.66 8.91 2.77
CA TYR A 58 -6.71 9.15 1.32
C TYR A 58 -6.16 10.53 0.89
N THR A 59 -6.13 11.51 1.80
CA THR A 59 -5.49 12.81 1.52
C THR A 59 -3.97 12.80 1.61
N ILE A 60 -3.38 11.75 2.19
CA ILE A 60 -1.92 11.64 2.34
C ILE A 60 -1.32 11.18 1.00
N PRO A 61 -0.36 11.93 0.41
CA PRO A 61 0.34 11.49 -0.78
C PRO A 61 1.15 10.21 -0.49
N SER A 62 1.12 9.24 -1.40
CA SER A 62 1.85 7.97 -1.25
C SER A 62 3.35 8.17 -1.03
N LEU A 63 3.97 9.13 -1.73
CA LEU A 63 5.39 9.46 -1.55
C LEU A 63 5.70 9.97 -0.13
N ALA A 64 4.80 10.76 0.47
CA ALA A 64 4.97 11.24 1.84
C ALA A 64 4.82 10.08 2.84
N LEU A 65 3.84 9.21 2.64
CA LEU A 65 3.62 8.04 3.48
C LEU A 65 4.84 7.10 3.49
N LEU A 66 5.44 6.84 2.32
CA LEU A 66 6.66 6.03 2.16
C LEU A 66 7.86 6.60 2.91
N MET A 67 7.91 7.91 3.16
CA MET A 67 9.00 8.57 3.88
C MET A 67 8.73 8.69 5.39
N ILE A 68 7.47 8.83 5.80
CA ILE A 68 7.08 8.97 7.22
C ILE A 68 7.13 7.62 7.95
N LEU A 69 6.66 6.56 7.31
CA LEU A 69 6.58 5.22 7.90
C LEU A 69 7.92 4.68 8.43
N PRO A 70 9.04 4.75 7.68
CA PRO A 70 10.37 4.37 8.16
C PRO A 70 10.80 5.09 9.43
N VAL A 71 10.49 6.39 9.53
CA VAL A 71 10.86 7.23 10.68
C VAL A 71 10.10 6.80 11.94
N VAL A 72 8.83 6.43 11.78
CA VAL A 72 7.97 6.01 12.91
C VAL A 72 8.23 4.56 13.32
N ALA A 73 8.43 3.67 12.35
CA ALA A 73 8.50 2.23 12.57
C ALA A 73 9.92 1.66 12.68
N GLY A 74 10.95 2.42 12.25
CA GLY A 74 12.35 2.06 12.41
C GLY A 74 12.92 1.08 11.36
N TYR A 75 12.16 0.76 10.31
CA TYR A 75 12.66 -0.04 9.17
C TYR A 75 13.26 0.84 8.06
N PRO A 76 14.12 0.30 7.17
CA PRO A 76 14.72 1.07 6.08
C PRO A 76 13.67 1.60 5.09
N ALA A 77 13.88 2.81 4.58
CA ALA A 77 12.97 3.44 3.60
C ALA A 77 12.88 2.67 2.27
N THR A 78 13.96 1.98 1.88
CA THR A 78 14.03 1.17 0.66
C THR A 78 13.60 -0.28 0.86
N SER A 79 13.12 -0.65 2.06
CA SER A 79 12.70 -2.03 2.33
C SER A 79 11.37 -2.36 1.65
N GLU A 80 11.23 -3.61 1.21
CA GLU A 80 9.97 -4.14 0.67
C GLU A 80 8.83 -4.00 1.70
N THR A 81 9.12 -4.20 2.99
CA THR A 81 8.15 -4.05 4.07
C THR A 81 7.57 -2.63 4.12
N ASN A 82 8.39 -1.59 3.99
CA ASN A 82 7.91 -0.20 3.94
C ASN A 82 6.94 0.00 2.78
N LEU A 83 7.34 -0.46 1.59
CA LEU A 83 6.53 -0.35 0.38
C LEU A 83 5.17 -1.04 0.56
N VAL A 84 5.17 -2.30 1.02
CA VAL A 84 3.95 -3.08 1.19
C VAL A 84 3.02 -2.45 2.22
N ILE A 85 3.54 -2.00 3.37
CA ILE A 85 2.71 -1.35 4.41
C ILE A 85 2.14 -0.04 3.89
N ALA A 86 2.96 0.81 3.26
CA ALA A 86 2.50 2.08 2.70
C ALA A 86 1.38 1.87 1.68
N LEU A 87 1.56 0.94 0.74
CA LEU A 87 0.58 0.65 -0.31
C LEU A 87 -0.65 -0.14 0.19
N THR A 88 -0.57 -0.74 1.39
CA THR A 88 -1.73 -1.36 2.05
C THR A 88 -2.61 -0.30 2.72
N ILE A 89 -2.01 0.79 3.21
CA ILE A 89 -2.70 1.89 3.88
C ILE A 89 -3.35 2.85 2.88
N TYR A 90 -2.69 3.07 1.73
CA TYR A 90 -3.14 3.94 0.64
C TYR A 90 -4.33 3.33 -0.12
#